data_AF-W1P638-F1
#
_entry.id   AF-W1P638-F1
#
_cell.length_a   1.000
_cell.length_b   1.000
_cell.length_c   1.000
_cell.angle_alpha   90.00
_cell.angle_beta   90.00
_cell.angle_gamma   90.00
#
_symmetry.space_group_name_H-M   'P 1'
#
loop_
_entity.id
_entity.type
_entity.pdbx_description
1 polymer ?
#
loop_
_entity_poly.entity_id
_entity_poly.type
_entity_poly.pdbx_seq_one_letter_code
_entity_poly.pdbx_strand_id
1 'polypeptide(L)'
;MSYSPNPLLFPRSSGASTSSGASGAQHSQNDHKSKGKMTAEMLDVRARDEVDDAVARFFYAQGILFNVMKGSMFHDMVYIINHAPKDYMAPKYDKVQTTLLDKEKKHIDHPLSTVKEDGATYGVSIVSDGWANIKNETLTNAMAVSRGRAMFI
;
A
#
# COMPACT_ATOMS: atom_id res chain seq x y z
N MET A 1 29.58 -29.62 2.41
CA MET A 1 29.80 -28.40 1.59
C MET A 1 29.49 -27.21 2.48
N SER A 2 30.52 -26.53 2.98
CA SER A 2 30.41 -25.44 3.95
C SER A 2 30.36 -24.11 3.19
N TYR A 3 29.29 -23.33 3.38
CA TYR A 3 29.18 -21.97 2.87
C TYR A 3 29.55 -20.98 3.98
N SER A 4 30.60 -20.20 3.73
CA SER A 4 30.98 -19.03 4.53
C SER A 4 30.44 -17.77 3.84
N PRO A 5 29.84 -16.80 4.54
CA PRO A 5 29.36 -15.57 3.92
C PRO A 5 30.46 -14.50 3.82
N ASN A 6 30.63 -13.96 2.62
CA ASN A 6 31.45 -12.79 2.30
C ASN A 6 30.80 -11.51 2.86
N PRO A 7 31.47 -10.68 3.68
CA PRO A 7 30.98 -9.36 4.05
C PRO A 7 31.36 -8.33 2.97
N LEU A 8 30.35 -7.71 2.35
CA LEU A 8 30.56 -6.58 1.45
C LEU A 8 31.03 -5.35 2.25
N LEU A 9 32.31 -5.04 2.12
CA LEU A 9 32.93 -3.79 2.56
C LEU A 9 32.49 -2.65 1.63
N PHE A 10 31.81 -1.63 2.17
CA PHE A 10 31.68 -0.34 1.50
C PHE A 10 32.86 0.58 1.93
N PRO A 11 33.52 1.30 1.00
CA PRO A 11 34.64 2.15 1.34
C PRO A 11 34.19 3.47 1.99
N ARG A 12 34.85 3.79 3.11
CA ARG A 12 34.85 5.06 3.84
C ARG A 12 35.61 6.12 3.02
N SER A 13 34.93 7.17 2.54
CA SER A 13 35.64 8.32 1.97
C SER A 13 36.18 9.20 3.10
N SER A 14 37.49 9.42 3.04
CA SER A 14 38.24 10.32 3.92
C SER A 14 38.58 11.56 3.11
N GLY A 15 38.29 12.75 3.64
CA GLY A 15 38.69 14.02 3.03
C GLY A 15 39.17 15.00 4.11
N ALA A 16 40.47 15.03 4.33
CA ALA A 16 41.22 16.19 4.82
C ALA A 16 41.86 16.83 3.57
N SER A 17 42.17 18.13 3.42
CA SER A 17 42.53 19.21 4.35
C SER A 17 42.46 20.54 3.56
N THR A 18 42.48 21.70 4.21
CA THR A 18 43.52 22.76 4.07
C THR A 18 43.05 24.11 4.64
N SER A 19 44.04 24.91 5.03
CA SER A 19 44.03 26.03 5.99
C SER A 19 44.01 27.43 5.35
N SER A 20 43.79 28.42 6.23
CA SER A 20 44.39 29.78 6.30
C SER A 20 43.68 30.98 5.65
N GLY A 21 43.57 32.08 6.44
CA GLY A 21 43.31 33.45 5.98
C GLY A 21 42.45 34.29 6.94
N ALA A 22 42.92 35.47 7.35
CA ALA A 22 42.50 36.23 8.55
C ALA A 22 41.56 37.46 8.32
N SER A 23 40.87 37.84 9.42
CA SER A 23 40.46 39.18 9.91
C SER A 23 39.49 40.11 9.15
N GLY A 24 38.45 40.58 9.86
CA GLY A 24 37.65 41.77 9.55
C GLY A 24 36.37 41.89 10.39
N ALA A 25 36.02 43.08 10.89
CA ALA A 25 35.19 43.35 12.06
C ALA A 25 33.65 43.50 11.85
N GLN A 26 32.90 43.10 12.90
CA GLN A 26 31.70 43.70 13.52
C GLN A 26 30.32 43.84 12.80
N HIS A 27 29.34 43.15 13.41
CA HIS A 27 28.01 43.62 13.90
C HIS A 27 26.86 43.89 12.89
N SER A 28 25.83 43.04 12.86
CA SER A 28 24.56 43.26 13.61
C SER A 28 23.51 42.18 13.29
N GLN A 29 22.58 42.02 14.23
CA GLN A 29 21.71 40.88 14.49
C GLN A 29 20.57 40.67 13.47
N ASN A 30 20.23 39.41 13.22
CA ASN A 30 18.83 38.94 13.11
C ASN A 30 18.78 37.41 13.17
N ASP A 31 18.97 36.85 14.38
CA ASP A 31 18.77 35.41 14.64
C ASP A 31 17.81 35.22 15.81
N HIS A 32 16.54 35.57 15.59
CA HIS A 32 15.46 35.12 16.45
C HIS A 32 14.42 34.39 15.61
N LYS A 33 14.36 33.06 15.85
CA LYS A 33 13.31 32.08 15.46
C LYS A 33 13.67 31.11 14.33
N SER A 34 14.66 30.23 14.53
CA SER A 34 14.85 29.05 13.65
C SER A 34 15.17 27.73 14.38
N LYS A 35 15.72 27.75 15.60
CA LYS A 35 16.16 26.50 16.27
C LYS A 35 15.05 25.54 16.72
N GLY A 36 13.83 26.02 16.98
CA GLY A 36 12.71 25.17 17.40
C GLY A 36 11.86 24.59 16.27
N LYS A 37 11.99 25.12 15.05
CA LYS A 37 11.21 24.68 13.88
C LYS A 37 11.89 23.51 13.16
N MET A 38 13.22 23.60 12.98
CA MET A 38 14.00 22.56 12.29
C MET A 38 13.95 21.21 13.00
N THR A 39 13.85 21.17 14.33
CA THR A 39 13.79 19.92 15.10
C THR A 39 12.42 19.25 14.98
N ALA A 40 11.32 20.01 15.05
CA ALA A 40 9.98 19.47 14.87
C ALA A 40 9.77 18.97 13.43
N GLU A 41 10.27 19.70 12.43
CA GLU A 41 10.23 19.29 11.02
C GLU A 41 11.07 18.03 10.77
N MET A 42 12.26 17.91 11.38
CA MET A 42 13.07 16.69 11.29
C MET A 42 12.41 15.47 11.94
N LEU A 43 11.66 15.65 13.03
CA LEU A 43 10.91 14.56 13.66
C LEU A 43 9.71 14.12 12.81
N ASP A 44 9.01 15.07 12.20
CA ASP A 44 7.91 14.78 11.26
C ASP A 44 8.41 14.03 10.02
N VAL A 45 9.55 14.45 9.44
CA VAL A 45 10.16 13.75 8.29
C VAL A 45 10.54 12.31 8.67
N ARG A 46 11.19 12.10 9.82
CA ARG A 46 11.54 10.75 10.28
C ARG A 46 10.32 9.87 10.53
N ALA A 47 9.26 10.43 11.10
CA ALA A 47 8.02 9.69 11.32
C ALA A 47 7.38 9.24 10.00
N ARG A 48 7.46 10.07 8.94
CA ARG A 48 6.99 9.69 7.60
C ARG A 48 7.86 8.61 6.97
N ASP A 49 9.19 8.76 7.06
CA ASP A 49 10.13 7.76 6.55
C ASP A 49 9.90 6.38 7.22
N GLU A 50 9.66 6.35 8.53
CA GLU A 50 9.36 5.11 9.26
C GLU A 50 8.07 4.43 8.79
N VAL A 51 7.03 5.21 8.48
CA VAL A 51 5.77 4.70 7.93
C VAL A 51 5.97 4.17 6.51
N ASP A 52 6.65 4.93 5.66
CA ASP A 52 6.95 4.53 4.28
C ASP A 52 7.78 3.24 4.24
N ASP A 53 8.80 3.14 5.10
CA ASP A 53 9.62 1.93 5.25
C ASP A 53 8.80 0.73 5.73
N ALA A 54 7.84 0.93 6.64
CA ALA A 54 6.98 -0.15 7.13
C ALA A 54 6.04 -0.66 6.01
N VAL A 55 5.44 0.25 5.25
CA VAL A 55 4.59 -0.09 4.10
C VAL A 55 5.42 -0.81 3.03
N ALA A 56 6.57 -0.28 2.64
CA ALA A 56 7.43 -0.89 1.63
C ALA A 56 7.87 -2.32 2.04
N ARG A 57 8.33 -2.49 3.28
CA ARG A 57 8.72 -3.80 3.82
C ARG A 57 7.57 -4.81 3.80
N PHE A 58 6.34 -4.38 4.09
CA PHE A 58 5.16 -5.25 4.00
C PHE A 58 4.95 -5.78 2.58
N PHE A 59 5.01 -4.92 1.56
CA PHE A 59 4.87 -5.35 0.16
C PHE A 59 5.98 -6.31 -0.26
N TYR A 60 7.24 -6.02 0.09
CA TYR A 60 8.38 -6.87 -0.24
C TYR A 60 8.28 -8.24 0.44
N ALA A 61 7.91 -8.27 1.72
CA ALA A 61 7.84 -9.52 2.49
C ALA A 61 6.66 -10.41 2.06
N GLN A 62 5.53 -9.83 1.64
CA GLN A 62 4.33 -10.57 1.25
C GLN A 62 4.23 -10.83 -0.26
N GLY A 63 5.18 -10.34 -1.07
CA GLY A 63 5.16 -10.51 -2.52
C GLY A 63 3.96 -9.83 -3.20
N ILE A 64 3.45 -8.74 -2.61
CA ILE A 64 2.30 -8.00 -3.14
C ILE A 64 2.79 -7.12 -4.30
N LEU A 65 2.08 -7.16 -5.43
CA LEU A 65 2.39 -6.33 -6.59
C LEU A 65 2.20 -4.84 -6.28
N PHE A 66 3.18 -4.01 -6.66
CA PHE A 66 3.11 -2.55 -6.43
C PHE A 66 1.97 -1.85 -7.19
N ASN A 67 1.36 -2.52 -8.18
CA ASN A 67 0.20 -1.99 -8.88
C ASN A 67 -0.99 -1.75 -7.93
N VAL A 68 -1.07 -2.49 -6.81
CA VAL A 68 -2.11 -2.29 -5.77
C VAL A 68 -2.06 -0.86 -5.20
N MET A 69 -0.87 -0.25 -5.10
CA MET A 69 -0.72 1.11 -4.57
C MET A 69 -1.32 2.20 -5.47
N LYS A 70 -1.59 1.90 -6.75
CA LYS A 70 -2.22 2.85 -7.67
C LYS A 70 -3.75 2.86 -7.57
N GLY A 71 -4.34 1.85 -6.92
CA GLY A 71 -5.79 1.74 -6.77
C GLY A 71 -6.32 2.64 -5.66
N SER A 72 -7.53 3.19 -5.83
CA SER A 72 -8.19 4.01 -4.82
C SER A 72 -8.32 3.28 -3.47
N MET A 73 -8.59 1.98 -3.50
CA MET A 73 -8.74 1.14 -2.30
C MET A 73 -7.53 1.20 -1.35
N PHE A 74 -6.31 1.28 -1.88
CA PHE A 74 -5.11 1.41 -1.06
C PHE A 74 -5.08 2.77 -0.34
N HIS A 75 -5.35 3.85 -1.07
CA HIS A 75 -5.39 5.20 -0.53
C HIS A 75 -6.53 5.36 0.49
N ASP A 76 -7.71 4.80 0.20
CA ASP A 76 -8.87 4.81 1.09
C ASP A 76 -8.57 4.06 2.39
N MET A 77 -7.91 2.90 2.31
CA MET A 77 -7.46 2.15 3.49
C MET A 77 -6.53 2.99 4.38
N VAL A 78 -5.49 3.60 3.79
CA VAL A 78 -4.55 4.45 4.53
C VAL A 78 -5.26 5.65 5.16
N TYR A 79 -6.16 6.29 4.41
CA TYR A 79 -6.97 7.41 4.90
C TYR A 79 -7.82 7.01 6.11
N ILE A 80 -8.55 5.90 6.04
CA ILE A 80 -9.40 5.40 7.12
C ILE A 80 -8.57 5.06 8.36
N ILE A 81 -7.40 4.42 8.19
CA ILE A 81 -6.50 4.08 9.30
C ILE A 81 -5.99 5.36 9.98
N ASN A 82 -5.59 6.38 9.22
CA ASN A 82 -5.10 7.64 9.77
C ASN A 82 -6.16 8.41 10.59
N HIS A 83 -7.44 8.19 10.30
CA HIS A 83 -8.57 8.81 11.01
C HIS A 83 -9.23 7.86 12.03
N ALA A 84 -8.65 6.69 12.26
CA ALA A 84 -9.19 5.74 13.23
C ALA A 84 -9.01 6.24 14.68
N PRO A 85 -9.84 5.77 15.62
CA PRO A 85 -9.61 5.99 17.04
C PRO A 85 -8.21 5.54 17.48
N LYS A 86 -7.64 6.20 18.50
CA LYS A 86 -6.26 5.93 18.97
C LYS A 86 -6.06 4.49 19.47
N ASP A 87 -7.12 3.81 19.86
CA ASP A 87 -7.16 2.43 20.33
C ASP A 87 -7.48 1.42 19.22
N TYR A 88 -7.58 1.87 17.96
CA TYR A 88 -7.82 0.98 16.83
C TYR A 88 -6.69 -0.04 16.67
N MET A 89 -7.09 -1.31 16.55
CA MET A 89 -6.19 -2.42 16.24
C MET A 89 -6.61 -3.06 14.91
N ALA A 90 -5.62 -3.43 14.10
CA ALA A 90 -5.86 -4.14 12.85
C ALA A 90 -6.67 -5.44 13.09
N PRO A 91 -7.57 -5.82 12.17
CA PRO A 91 -8.33 -7.05 12.30
C PRO A 91 -7.42 -8.28 12.35
N LYS A 92 -7.79 -9.27 13.18
CA LYS A 92 -7.13 -10.58 13.18
C LYS A 92 -7.54 -11.40 11.95
N TYR A 93 -6.69 -12.37 11.60
CA TYR A 93 -6.89 -13.28 10.47
C TYR A 93 -8.32 -13.86 10.39
N ASP A 94 -8.81 -14.49 11.45
CA ASP A 94 -10.14 -15.12 11.46
C ASP A 94 -11.27 -14.13 11.18
N LYS A 95 -11.13 -12.90 11.68
CA LYS A 95 -12.13 -11.84 11.50
C LYS A 95 -12.17 -11.36 10.05
N VAL A 96 -11.01 -11.29 9.39
CA VAL A 96 -10.92 -10.98 7.94
C VAL A 96 -11.56 -12.10 7.12
N GLN A 97 -11.23 -13.35 7.43
CA GLN A 97 -11.68 -14.51 6.67
C GLN A 97 -13.20 -14.77 6.79
N THR A 98 -13.81 -14.39 7.93
CA THR A 98 -15.22 -14.68 8.20
C THR A 98 -16.07 -13.41 8.20
N THR A 99 -16.06 -12.67 9.32
CA THR A 99 -17.02 -11.59 9.57
C THR A 99 -16.88 -10.43 8.60
N LEU A 100 -15.65 -10.04 8.24
CA LEU A 100 -15.44 -8.96 7.28
C LEU A 100 -15.74 -9.40 5.85
N LEU A 101 -15.44 -10.66 5.50
CA LEU A 101 -15.82 -11.22 4.21
C LEU A 101 -17.36 -11.27 4.04
N ASP A 102 -18.09 -11.69 5.07
CA ASP A 102 -19.56 -11.69 5.06
C ASP A 102 -20.14 -10.28 4.92
N LYS A 103 -19.49 -9.28 5.55
CA LYS A 103 -19.88 -7.88 5.41
C LYS A 103 -19.62 -7.36 3.99
N GLU A 104 -18.45 -7.66 3.43
CA GLU A 104 -18.12 -7.27 2.06
C GLU A 104 -19.06 -7.93 1.05
N LYS A 105 -19.40 -9.20 1.25
CA LYS A 105 -20.39 -9.91 0.43
C LYS A 105 -21.74 -9.19 0.43
N LYS A 106 -22.23 -8.79 1.60
CA LYS A 106 -23.50 -8.03 1.71
C LYS A 106 -23.38 -6.64 1.06
N HIS A 107 -22.21 -6.02 1.14
CA HIS A 107 -21.95 -4.74 0.51
C HIS A 107 -22.01 -4.84 -1.02
N ILE A 108 -21.42 -5.88 -1.62
CA ILE A 108 -21.49 -6.12 -3.08
C ILE A 108 -22.85 -6.69 -3.53
N ASP A 109 -23.62 -7.33 -2.65
CA ASP A 109 -24.93 -7.90 -3.02
C ASP A 109 -25.92 -6.83 -3.48
N HIS A 110 -25.86 -5.61 -2.92
CA HIS A 110 -26.73 -4.50 -3.31
C HIS A 110 -26.52 -4.08 -4.79
N PRO A 111 -25.31 -3.71 -5.26
CA PRO A 111 -25.11 -3.40 -6.68
C PRO A 111 -25.35 -4.62 -7.59
N LEU A 112 -25.15 -5.84 -7.09
CA LEU A 112 -25.43 -7.07 -7.85
C LEU A 112 -26.93 -7.38 -7.97
N SER A 113 -27.77 -6.93 -7.04
CA SER A 113 -29.22 -7.15 -7.12
C SER A 113 -29.78 -6.56 -8.41
N THR A 114 -29.27 -5.42 -8.85
CA THR A 114 -29.73 -4.76 -10.07
C THR A 114 -29.40 -5.56 -11.33
N VAL A 115 -28.26 -6.26 -11.36
CA VAL A 115 -27.90 -7.17 -12.47
C VAL A 115 -28.81 -8.41 -12.48
N LYS A 116 -29.17 -8.92 -11.29
CA LYS A 116 -30.10 -10.05 -11.16
C LYS A 116 -31.52 -9.68 -11.60
N GLU A 117 -32.03 -8.54 -11.13
CA GLU A 117 -33.36 -8.02 -11.49
C GLU A 117 -33.49 -7.85 -12.99
N ASP A 118 -32.44 -7.36 -13.65
CA ASP A 118 -32.54 -7.08 -15.07
C ASP A 118 -32.08 -8.21 -15.98
N GLY A 119 -31.36 -9.19 -15.43
CA GLY A 119 -31.37 -10.57 -15.90
C GLY A 119 -32.77 -11.20 -15.89
N ALA A 120 -33.54 -11.01 -14.82
CA ALA A 120 -34.91 -11.56 -14.72
C ALA A 120 -35.89 -10.87 -15.69
N THR A 121 -35.68 -9.59 -15.98
CA THR A 121 -36.56 -8.78 -16.84
C THR A 121 -36.22 -8.91 -18.32
N TYR A 122 -34.93 -8.86 -18.68
CA TYR A 122 -34.46 -8.77 -20.07
C TYR A 122 -33.69 -10.01 -20.54
N GLY A 123 -33.53 -11.01 -19.68
CA GLY A 123 -32.66 -12.16 -19.93
C GLY A 123 -31.19 -11.87 -19.59
N VAL A 124 -30.38 -12.93 -19.59
CA VAL A 124 -28.94 -12.87 -19.30
C VAL A 124 -28.15 -13.57 -20.40
N SER A 125 -27.02 -12.99 -20.79
CA SER A 125 -26.02 -13.67 -21.63
C SER A 125 -24.90 -14.19 -20.73
N ILE A 126 -24.55 -15.47 -20.83
CA ILE A 126 -23.44 -16.06 -20.09
C ILE A 126 -22.23 -16.15 -21.01
N VAL A 127 -21.12 -15.58 -20.58
CA VAL A 127 -19.82 -15.71 -21.24
C VAL A 127 -18.95 -16.58 -20.35
N SER A 128 -18.46 -17.71 -20.87
CA SER A 128 -17.51 -18.56 -20.15
C SER A 128 -16.25 -18.73 -20.97
N ASP A 129 -15.11 -18.62 -20.29
CA ASP A 129 -13.81 -18.99 -20.81
C ASP A 129 -13.19 -20.06 -19.91
N GLY A 130 -12.25 -20.82 -20.47
CA GLY A 130 -11.51 -21.83 -19.72
C GLY A 130 -10.08 -21.90 -20.20
N TRP A 131 -9.15 -21.98 -19.27
CA TRP A 131 -7.75 -22.30 -19.56
C TRP A 131 -7.32 -23.53 -18.78
N ALA A 132 -6.49 -24.37 -19.40
CA ALA A 132 -5.77 -25.44 -18.70
C ALA A 132 -4.30 -25.04 -18.57
N ASN A 133 -3.71 -25.23 -17.39
CA ASN A 133 -2.27 -25.05 -17.24
C ASN A 133 -1.49 -26.29 -17.74
N ILE A 134 -0.16 -26.22 -17.75
CA ILE A 134 0.72 -27.32 -18.18
C ILE A 134 0.61 -28.58 -17.31
N LYS A 135 -0.02 -28.49 -16.13
CA LYS A 135 -0.31 -29.61 -15.23
C LYS A 135 -1.71 -30.19 -15.45
N ASN A 136 -2.43 -29.73 -16.48
CA ASN A 136 -3.81 -30.09 -16.77
C ASN A 136 -4.81 -29.67 -15.67
N GLU A 137 -4.47 -28.65 -14.88
CA GLU A 137 -5.41 -28.01 -13.96
C GLU A 137 -6.17 -26.93 -14.73
N THR A 138 -7.49 -27.05 -14.77
CA THR A 138 -8.38 -26.14 -15.50
C THR A 138 -8.88 -25.02 -14.60
N LEU A 139 -8.79 -23.77 -15.05
CA LEU A 139 -9.62 -22.68 -14.54
C LEU A 139 -10.73 -22.40 -15.55
N THR A 140 -11.97 -22.38 -15.07
CA THR A 140 -13.14 -21.94 -15.82
C THR A 140 -13.66 -20.67 -15.17
N ASN A 141 -13.83 -19.59 -15.95
CA ASN A 141 -14.56 -18.42 -15.48
C ASN A 141 -15.91 -18.33 -16.18
N ALA A 142 -16.89 -17.75 -15.50
CA ALA A 142 -18.18 -17.42 -16.06
C ALA A 142 -18.56 -15.99 -15.65
N MET A 143 -19.14 -15.26 -16.61
CA MET A 143 -19.70 -13.94 -16.39
C MET A 143 -21.13 -13.92 -16.91
N ALA A 144 -22.03 -13.35 -16.11
CA ALA A 144 -23.37 -13.00 -16.52
C ALA A 144 -23.41 -11.54 -16.97
N VAL A 145 -23.98 -11.29 -18.14
CA VAL A 145 -24.16 -9.94 -18.70
C VAL A 145 -25.65 -9.68 -18.91
N SER A 146 -26.15 -8.59 -18.34
CA SER A 146 -27.49 -8.06 -18.61
C SER A 146 -27.49 -6.54 -18.69
N ARG A 147 -28.18 -6.00 -19.68
CA ARG A 147 -28.35 -4.55 -19.94
C ARG A 147 -27.07 -3.71 -19.84
N GLY A 148 -25.96 -4.24 -20.39
CA GLY A 148 -24.65 -3.58 -20.39
C GLY A 148 -23.88 -3.66 -19.07
N ARG A 149 -24.37 -4.45 -18.10
CA ARG A 149 -23.71 -4.73 -16.83
C ARG A 149 -23.24 -6.17 -16.81
N ALA A 150 -22.05 -6.39 -16.26
CA ALA A 150 -21.45 -7.70 -16.13
C ALA A 150 -21.19 -8.04 -14.65
N MET A 151 -21.37 -9.30 -14.29
CA MET A 151 -20.95 -9.84 -13.00
C MET A 151 -20.30 -11.21 -13.18
N PHE A 152 -19.26 -11.50 -12.41
CA PHE A 152 -18.73 -12.87 -12.31
C PHE A 152 -19.73 -13.74 -11.54
N ILE A 153 -19.91 -14.98 -12.00
CA ILE A 153 -20.84 -15.97 -11.42
C ILE A 153 -20.16 -17.29 -11.10
#